data_AF-A0A857FP90-F1
#
_entry.id   AF-A0A857FP90-F1
#
_cell.length_a   1.000
_cell.length_b   1.000
_cell.length_c   1.000
_cell.angle_alpha   90.00
_cell.angle_beta   90.00
_cell.angle_gamma   90.00
#
_symmetry.space_group_name_H-M   'P 1'
#
loop_
_entity.id
_entity.type
_entity.pdbx_description
1 polymer ?
#
loop_
_entity_poly.entity_id
_entity_poly.type
_entity_poly.pdbx_seq_one_letter_code
_entity_poly.pdbx_strand_id
1 'polypeptide(L)'
;MQHDIQSAADYRLPKDFFARMLPLIRAIRQANLTPPMQTKNIPLAVTIRRTEAMPELQAILQEHDISARDFVMSLTTFEMTATMSDAPPADPKKAPKLNRDNVRLIQSHRALTQALLHDMDEDSEKLQ
;
A
#
# COMPACT_ATOMS: atom_id res chain seq x y z
N MET A 1 14.33 2.78 -7.83
CA MET A 1 13.68 3.93 -7.17
C MET A 1 12.82 4.77 -8.10
N GLN A 2 13.35 5.54 -9.06
CA GLN A 2 12.48 6.36 -9.91
C GLN A 2 11.46 5.53 -10.73
N HIS A 3 11.90 4.38 -11.24
CA HIS A 3 11.01 3.41 -11.89
C HIS A 3 9.95 2.83 -10.94
N ASP A 4 10.29 2.60 -9.67
CA ASP A 4 9.35 2.07 -8.67
C ASP A 4 8.27 3.10 -8.32
N ILE A 5 8.70 4.35 -8.12
CA ILE A 5 7.81 5.51 -7.89
C ILE A 5 6.85 5.67 -9.08
N GLN A 6 7.37 5.60 -10.31
CA GLN A 6 6.53 5.70 -11.50
C GLN A 6 5.55 4.51 -11.61
N SER A 7 6.01 3.29 -11.33
CA SER A 7 5.17 2.09 -11.35
C SER A 7 4.00 2.21 -10.36
N ALA A 8 4.27 2.70 -9.14
CA ALA A 8 3.23 2.96 -8.14
C ALA A 8 2.32 4.13 -8.55
N ALA A 9 2.85 5.17 -9.22
CA ALA A 9 2.07 6.34 -9.61
C ALA A 9 1.06 6.01 -10.71
N ASP A 10 1.42 5.09 -11.61
CA ASP A 10 0.59 4.64 -12.72
C ASP A 10 -0.38 3.51 -12.32
N TYR A 11 -0.07 2.75 -11.26
CA TYR A 11 -0.92 1.65 -10.81
C TYR A 11 -2.31 2.17 -10.40
N ARG A 12 -3.35 1.47 -10.84
CA ARG A 12 -4.73 1.84 -10.58
C ARG A 12 -5.27 0.99 -9.44
N LEU A 13 -5.68 1.62 -8.35
CA LEU A 13 -6.34 0.92 -7.25
C LEU A 13 -7.69 0.34 -7.72
N PRO A 14 -8.06 -0.87 -7.26
CA PRO A 14 -9.40 -1.40 -7.48
C PRO A 14 -10.49 -0.45 -6.96
N LYS A 15 -11.68 -0.44 -7.58
CA LYS A 15 -12.78 0.43 -7.13
C LYS A 15 -13.29 0.07 -5.73
N ASP A 16 -13.18 -1.21 -5.39
CA ASP A 16 -13.53 -1.81 -4.10
C ASP A 16 -12.31 -1.93 -3.16
N PHE A 17 -11.24 -1.16 -3.41
CA PHE A 17 -9.97 -1.20 -2.68
C PHE A 17 -10.16 -1.26 -1.15
N PHE A 18 -10.91 -0.34 -0.56
CA PHE A 18 -11.09 -0.33 0.91
C PHE A 18 -11.84 -1.56 1.42
N ALA A 19 -12.81 -2.06 0.66
CA ALA A 19 -13.56 -3.26 1.01
C ALA A 19 -12.70 -4.53 0.98
N ARG A 20 -11.63 -4.54 0.17
CA ARG A 20 -10.65 -5.63 0.11
C ARG A 20 -9.53 -5.48 1.14
N MET A 21 -8.93 -4.29 1.21
CA MET A 21 -7.70 -4.08 1.96
C MET A 21 -7.90 -3.98 3.46
N LEU A 22 -8.97 -3.35 3.95
CA LEU A 22 -9.23 -3.26 5.39
C LEU A 22 -9.36 -4.63 6.06
N PRO A 23 -10.22 -5.56 5.59
CA PRO A 23 -10.29 -6.88 6.21
C PRO A 23 -8.99 -7.68 6.03
N LEU A 24 -8.30 -7.52 4.90
CA LEU A 24 -7.02 -8.19 4.65
C LEU A 24 -5.93 -7.76 5.66
N ILE A 25 -5.72 -6.46 5.85
CA ILE A 25 -4.72 -5.96 6.82
C ILE A 25 -5.07 -6.44 8.23
N ARG A 26 -6.35 -6.43 8.61
CA ARG A 26 -6.77 -6.95 9.92
C ARG A 26 -6.52 -8.45 10.07
N ALA A 27 -6.73 -9.25 9.04
CA ALA A 27 -6.43 -10.67 9.06
C ALA A 27 -4.92 -10.93 9.24
N ILE A 28 -4.08 -10.19 8.51
CA ILE A 28 -2.62 -10.21 8.65
C ILE A 28 -2.21 -9.88 10.10
N ARG A 29 -2.80 -8.83 10.69
CA ARG A 29 -2.55 -8.42 12.07
C ARG A 29 -2.99 -9.48 13.09
N GLN A 30 -4.16 -10.09 12.89
CA GLN A 30 -4.66 -11.17 13.76
C GLN A 30 -3.75 -12.41 13.70
N ALA A 31 -3.11 -12.65 12.57
CA ALA A 31 -2.08 -13.68 12.40
C ALA A 31 -0.72 -13.29 12.98
N ASN A 32 -0.57 -12.07 13.56
CA ASN A 32 0.69 -11.50 14.04
C ASN A 32 1.80 -11.48 12.98
N LEU A 33 1.42 -11.29 11.72
CA LEU A 33 2.35 -11.18 10.60
C LEU A 33 2.68 -9.71 10.33
N THR A 34 3.95 -9.45 10.02
CA THR A 34 4.40 -8.13 9.54
C THR A 34 4.84 -8.26 8.09
N PRO A 35 4.04 -7.80 7.12
CA PRO A 35 4.41 -7.88 5.72
C PRO A 35 5.64 -7.04 5.39
N PRO A 36 6.44 -7.42 4.37
CA PRO A 36 7.52 -6.58 3.89
C PRO A 36 6.95 -5.30 3.30
N MET A 37 7.34 -4.15 3.84
CA MET A 37 6.94 -2.85 3.31
C MET A 37 8.00 -2.26 2.38
N GLN A 38 7.59 -1.44 1.42
CA GLN A 38 8.53 -0.73 0.55
C GLN A 38 9.13 0.46 1.31
N THR A 39 10.45 0.45 1.50
CA THR A 39 11.17 1.56 2.14
C THR A 39 12.00 2.33 1.11
N LYS A 40 12.54 3.49 1.50
CA LYS A 40 13.41 4.33 0.64
C LYS A 40 14.71 3.65 0.18
N ASN A 41 15.04 2.46 0.68
CA ASN A 41 16.25 1.72 0.31
C ASN A 41 15.96 0.34 -0.31
N ILE A 42 14.69 -0.06 -0.39
CA ILE A 42 14.30 -1.37 -0.91
C ILE A 42 13.49 -1.17 -2.20
N PRO A 43 13.96 -1.70 -3.35
CA PRO A 43 13.20 -1.65 -4.60
C PRO A 43 11.88 -2.41 -4.49
N LEU A 44 10.86 -1.96 -5.21
CA LEU A 44 9.52 -2.55 -5.19
C LEU A 44 9.54 -4.04 -5.58
N ALA A 45 10.35 -4.39 -6.58
CA ALA A 45 10.54 -5.79 -7.01
C ALA A 45 11.12 -6.68 -5.89
N VAL A 46 11.96 -6.12 -5.02
CA VAL A 46 12.52 -6.86 -3.87
C VAL A 46 11.45 -7.06 -2.80
N THR A 47 10.64 -6.03 -2.52
CA THR A 47 9.51 -6.13 -1.59
C THR A 47 8.50 -7.18 -2.04
N ILE A 48 8.16 -7.21 -3.33
CA ILE A 48 7.28 -8.23 -3.93
C ILE A 48 7.86 -9.63 -3.71
N ARG A 49 9.13 -9.87 -4.07
CA ARG A 49 9.78 -11.17 -3.87
C ARG A 49 9.82 -11.63 -2.42
N ARG A 50 10.05 -10.71 -1.49
CA ARG A 50 10.02 -11.02 -0.05
C ARG A 50 8.61 -11.40 0.41
N THR A 51 7.60 -10.71 -0.11
CA THR A 51 6.19 -11.01 0.17
C THR A 51 5.81 -12.39 -0.38
N GLU A 52 6.22 -12.69 -1.62
CA GLU A 52 6.06 -14.01 -2.27
C GLU A 52 6.74 -15.13 -1.46
N ALA A 53 7.87 -14.84 -0.82
CA ALA A 53 8.65 -15.78 -0.03
C ALA A 53 8.14 -15.98 1.42
N MET A 54 6.96 -15.44 1.78
CA MET A 54 6.35 -15.61 3.10
C MET A 54 5.11 -16.50 3.01
N PRO A 55 5.22 -17.83 3.25
CA PRO A 55 4.10 -18.76 3.04
C PRO A 55 2.86 -18.44 3.87
N GLU A 56 3.03 -18.02 5.13
CA GLU A 56 1.92 -17.67 6.02
C GLU A 56 1.15 -16.44 5.50
N LEU A 57 1.87 -15.46 4.96
CA LEU A 57 1.25 -14.31 4.31
C LEU A 57 0.59 -14.71 2.99
N GLN A 58 1.20 -15.59 2.20
CA GLN A 58 0.61 -16.08 0.95
C GLN A 58 -0.75 -16.75 1.18
N ALA A 59 -0.90 -17.53 2.25
CA ALA A 59 -2.17 -18.17 2.59
C ALA A 59 -3.29 -17.13 2.79
N ILE A 60 -3.03 -16.08 3.58
CA ILE A 60 -4.00 -15.01 3.82
C ILE A 60 -4.29 -14.23 2.53
N LEU A 61 -3.27 -13.91 1.74
CA LEU A 61 -3.46 -13.20 0.46
C LEU A 61 -4.34 -14.01 -0.50
N GLN A 62 -4.18 -15.33 -0.55
CA GLN A 62 -4.99 -16.23 -1.38
C GLN A 62 -6.46 -16.28 -0.93
N GLU A 63 -6.73 -16.31 0.38
CA GLU A 63 -8.10 -16.26 0.93
C GLU A 63 -8.84 -14.97 0.57
N HIS A 64 -8.10 -13.90 0.27
CA HIS A 64 -8.61 -12.59 -0.15
C HIS A 64 -8.52 -12.36 -1.67
N ASP A 65 -8.22 -13.40 -2.45
CA ASP A 65 -8.06 -13.35 -3.92
C ASP A 65 -7.09 -12.25 -4.39
N ILE A 66 -6.01 -12.01 -3.64
CA ILE A 66 -4.99 -11.00 -3.98
C ILE A 66 -3.62 -11.65 -4.16
N SER A 67 -2.89 -11.23 -5.19
CA SER A 67 -1.50 -11.68 -5.38
C SER A 67 -0.54 -10.88 -4.49
N ALA A 68 0.63 -11.44 -4.16
CA ALA A 68 1.70 -10.71 -3.47
C ALA A 68 2.08 -9.41 -4.18
N ARG A 69 2.12 -9.44 -5.52
CA ARG A 69 2.37 -8.29 -6.35
C ARG A 69 1.28 -7.23 -6.18
N ASP A 70 0.02 -7.60 -6.32
CA ASP A 70 -1.09 -6.66 -6.21
C ASP A 70 -1.22 -6.08 -4.80
N PHE A 71 -0.96 -6.89 -3.78
CA PHE A 71 -0.90 -6.44 -2.40
C PHE A 71 0.14 -5.32 -2.20
N VAL A 72 1.39 -5.59 -2.58
CA VAL A 72 2.49 -4.61 -2.44
C VAL A 72 2.22 -3.37 -3.31
N MET A 73 1.83 -3.55 -4.58
CA MET A 73 1.50 -2.44 -5.47
C MET A 73 0.36 -1.59 -4.92
N SER A 74 -0.68 -2.21 -4.39
CA SER A 74 -1.85 -1.52 -3.84
C SER A 74 -1.51 -0.70 -2.60
N LEU A 75 -0.75 -1.25 -1.64
CA LEU A 75 -0.34 -0.53 -0.45
C LEU A 75 0.62 0.62 -0.79
N THR A 76 1.65 0.38 -1.59
CA THR A 76 2.60 1.43 -1.99
C THR A 76 1.90 2.56 -2.75
N THR A 77 0.98 2.22 -3.66
CA THR A 77 0.20 3.21 -4.41
C THR A 77 -0.71 4.01 -3.48
N PHE A 78 -1.37 3.33 -2.54
CA PHE A 78 -2.23 3.97 -1.55
C PHE A 78 -1.45 4.94 -0.66
N GLU A 79 -0.38 4.49 -0.01
CA GLU A 79 0.46 5.32 0.87
C GLU A 79 1.01 6.55 0.14
N MET A 80 1.56 6.35 -1.06
CA MET A 80 2.11 7.45 -1.85
C MET A 80 1.02 8.45 -2.23
N THR A 81 -0.14 7.96 -2.69
CA THR A 81 -1.24 8.84 -3.10
C THR A 81 -1.83 9.57 -1.90
N ALA A 82 -2.01 8.90 -0.76
CA ALA A 82 -2.52 9.49 0.48
C ALA A 82 -1.56 10.57 1.01
N THR A 83 -0.27 10.23 1.15
CA THR A 83 0.77 11.15 1.64
C THR A 83 0.89 12.39 0.77
N MET A 84 0.94 12.23 -0.57
CA MET A 84 1.07 13.36 -1.48
C MET A 84 -0.23 14.18 -1.61
N SER A 85 -1.39 13.58 -1.31
CA SER A 85 -2.67 14.31 -1.27
C SER A 85 -2.82 15.16 -0.02
N ASP A 86 -2.29 14.69 1.11
CA ASP A 86 -2.33 15.39 2.40
C ASP A 86 -1.22 16.43 2.54
N ALA A 87 0.00 16.07 2.11
CA ALA A 87 1.17 16.93 2.07
C ALA A 87 1.74 17.02 0.64
N PRO A 88 1.20 17.93 -0.21
CA PRO A 88 1.70 18.12 -1.56
C PRO A 88 3.20 18.47 -1.55
N PRO A 89 3.98 17.92 -2.50
CA PRO A 89 5.42 18.15 -2.57
C PRO A 89 5.74 19.62 -2.84
N ALA A 90 6.79 20.13 -2.18
CA ALA A 90 7.24 21.52 -2.31
C ALA A 90 7.65 21.90 -3.74
N ASP A 91 8.15 20.93 -4.53
CA ASP A 91 8.44 21.11 -5.96
C ASP A 91 7.56 20.18 -6.81
N PRO A 92 6.45 20.69 -7.37
CA PRO A 92 5.55 19.91 -8.21
C PRO A 92 6.20 19.35 -9.48
N LYS A 93 7.30 19.96 -9.96
CA LYS A 93 7.98 19.51 -11.19
C LYS A 93 8.81 18.26 -10.98
N LYS A 94 9.16 17.95 -9.73
CA LYS A 94 9.93 16.75 -9.34
C LYS A 94 9.03 15.65 -8.77
N ALA A 95 7.74 15.93 -8.61
CA ALA A 95 6.76 15.00 -8.10
C ALA A 95 6.25 14.07 -9.20
N PRO A 96 6.07 12.76 -8.93
CA PRO A 96 5.35 11.90 -9.84
C PRO A 96 3.91 12.38 -10.00
N LYS A 97 3.38 12.28 -11.22
CA LYS A 97 1.97 12.60 -11.47
C LYS A 97 1.10 11.44 -10.99
N LEU A 98 0.32 11.68 -9.93
CA LEU A 98 -0.57 10.67 -9.37
C LEU A 98 -1.72 10.32 -10.33
N ASN A 99 -2.16 9.06 -10.28
CA ASN A 99 -3.38 8.62 -10.93
C ASN A 99 -4.60 9.35 -10.33
N ARG A 100 -5.36 10.04 -11.18
CA ARG A 100 -6.52 10.85 -10.77
C ARG A 100 -7.64 10.03 -10.15
N ASP A 101 -7.83 8.79 -10.60
CA ASP A 101 -8.87 7.92 -10.05
C ASP A 101 -8.52 7.49 -8.63
N ASN A 102 -7.24 7.22 -8.34
CA ASN A 102 -6.77 6.91 -6.99
C ASN A 102 -6.93 8.12 -6.06
N VAL A 103 -6.55 9.31 -6.51
CA VAL A 103 -6.74 10.56 -5.75
C VAL A 103 -8.21 10.75 -5.40
N ARG A 104 -9.11 10.59 -6.38
CA ARG A 104 -10.56 10.70 -6.15
C ARG A 104 -11.07 9.65 -5.17
N LEU A 105 -10.64 8.40 -5.33
CA LEU A 105 -11.01 7.29 -4.46
C LEU A 105 -10.65 7.58 -3.00
N ILE A 106 -9.40 7.98 -2.75
CA ILE A 106 -8.88 8.28 -1.42
C ILE A 106 -9.59 9.51 -0.81
N GLN A 107 -9.72 10.60 -1.57
CA GLN A 107 -10.36 11.82 -1.08
C GLN A 107 -11.85 11.64 -0.77
N SER A 108 -12.54 10.77 -1.51
CA SER A 108 -13.97 10.49 -1.30
C SER A 108 -14.22 9.56 -0.11
N HIS A 109 -13.19 8.88 0.41
CA HIS A 109 -13.28 7.89 1.48
C HIS A 109 -12.29 8.21 2.60
N ARG A 110 -12.30 9.46 3.10
CA ARG A 110 -11.32 9.93 4.10
C ARG A 110 -11.31 9.08 5.38
N ALA A 111 -12.48 8.70 5.89
CA ALA A 111 -12.57 7.86 7.09
C ALA A 111 -11.92 6.47 6.87
N LEU A 112 -12.15 5.86 5.70
CA LEU A 112 -11.54 4.55 5.37
C LEU A 112 -10.04 4.68 5.10
N THR A 113 -9.60 5.82 4.56
CA THR A 113 -8.18 6.12 4.37
C THR A 113 -7.46 6.22 5.72
N GLN A 114 -8.02 6.96 6.67
CA GLN A 114 -7.47 7.07 8.02
C GLN A 114 -7.47 5.72 8.75
N ALA A 115 -8.55 4.94 8.63
CA ALA A 115 -8.62 3.60 9.22
C ALA A 115 -7.53 2.68 8.67
N LEU A 116 -7.30 2.70 7.35
CA LEU A 116 -6.27 1.86 6.73
C LEU A 116 -4.86 2.31 7.10
N LEU A 117 -4.58 3.61 7.11
CA LEU A 117 -3.28 4.14 7.56
C LEU A 117 -3.00 3.75 9.02
N HIS A 118 -3.98 3.88 9.90
CA HIS A 118 -3.86 3.46 11.28
C HIS A 118 -3.61 1.95 11.41
N ASP A 119 -4.36 1.12 10.68
CA ASP A 119 -4.16 -0.33 10.63
C ASP A 119 -2.75 -0.72 10.12
N MET A 120 -2.10 0.13 9.31
CA MET A 120 -0.74 -0.08 8.80
C MET A 120 0.36 0.47 9.72
N ASP A 121 0.12 1.60 10.39
CA ASP A 121 1.09 2.26 11.28
C ASP A 121 1.25 1.52 12.62
N GLU A 122 0.18 0.90 13.15
CA GLU A 122 0.24 0.14 14.42
C GLU A 122 1.19 -1.08 14.35
N ASP A 123 1.55 -1.54 13.15
CA ASP A 123 2.58 -2.58 12.95
C ASP A 123 4.02 -2.00 12.97
N SER A 124 4.19 -0.69 12.71
CA SER A 124 5.48 0.01 12.74
C SER A 124 5.89 0.42 14.17
N GLU A 125 4.95 0.69 15.08
CA GLU A 125 5.24 1.08 16.47
C GLU A 125 5.74 -0.08 17.34
N LYS A 126 5.50 -1.35 16.97
CA LYS A 126 6.04 -2.53 17.69
C LYS A 126 7.55 -2.73 17.50
N LEU A 127 8.22 -1.83 16.78
CA LEU A 127 9.66 -1.86 16.47
C LEU A 127 10.45 -0.70 17.11
N GLN A 128 9.84 0.07 18.03
CA GLN A 128 10.55 1.03 18.90
C GLN A 128 10.73 0.49 20.31
#